data_AF-A0A6G7SXD1-F1
#
_entry.id   AF-A0A6G7SXD1-F1
#
_cell.length_a   1.000
_cell.length_b   1.000
_cell.length_c   1.000
_cell.angle_alpha   90.00
_cell.angle_beta   90.00
_cell.angle_gamma   90.00
#
_symmetry.space_group_name_H-M   'P 1'
#
loop_
_entity.id
_entity.type
_entity.pdbx_description
1 polymer ?
#
loop_
_entity_poly.entity_id
_entity_poly.type
_entity_poly.pdbx_seq_one_letter_code
_entity_poly.pdbx_strand_id
1 'polypeptide(L)'
;MYEHSSTHPADTTSPADRPAPMTRHRQSPFRRTVWRTVLPAVAAAGISVAGFTGFAHGSDVGSATAGGHSATATKLSHDSSARTVRAAGTGSVRQAAADFPTWGTRWVVHATADASSPAVGLINKTAPGQDRITADYQVDTGRKVCEGSSCSTFMAHLTGPVSGFLSVVAVDIPQDRLPGVPVQGGGGQPQPQPGGSREEMLNRAATWLTANNGAQVPYSQAQVWKDGYRQDCSGYVSMALGLPTPGTNTVGLATNRGITRPISVGELKPGDLLIDASGDNNTRHVVIFEKWNNDAHSSYTAYEQRGDHGTDHRTLTYGLPGGDAEFKPYRPVKFGD
;
A
#
# COMPACT_ATOMS: atom_id res chain seq x y z
N MET A 1 -8.03 91.09 25.93
CA MET A 1 -6.77 91.19 26.70
C MET A 1 -6.03 89.89 26.43
N TYR A 2 -4.98 89.91 25.61
CA TYR A 2 -3.59 90.26 25.97
C TYR A 2 -3.02 89.16 26.92
N GLU A 3 -1.86 88.54 26.72
CA GLU A 3 -0.73 88.68 25.76
C GLU A 3 0.19 87.42 25.90
N HIS A 4 1.18 87.07 25.05
CA HIS A 4 1.68 87.52 23.73
C HIS A 4 2.36 86.29 23.04
N SER A 5 2.55 86.27 21.71
CA SER A 5 3.39 85.28 20.98
C SER A 5 4.75 85.86 20.60
N SER A 6 5.85 85.09 20.63
CA SER A 6 7.15 85.48 20.05
C SER A 6 7.93 84.24 19.56
N THR A 7 7.99 84.02 18.23
CA THR A 7 9.19 84.13 17.34
C THR A 7 10.27 83.05 17.52
N HIS A 8 10.40 82.06 16.60
CA HIS A 8 11.19 82.08 15.33
C HIS A 8 12.73 82.00 15.53
N PRO A 9 13.53 81.46 14.56
CA PRO A 9 13.21 81.02 13.20
C PRO A 9 13.65 79.57 12.85
N ALA A 10 13.58 79.23 11.57
CA ALA A 10 13.90 77.94 10.96
C ALA A 10 15.41 77.62 10.87
N ASP A 11 15.72 76.36 10.56
CA ASP A 11 16.72 76.10 9.52
C ASP A 11 16.24 75.00 8.54
N THR A 12 16.58 75.23 7.27
CA THR A 12 16.43 74.35 6.11
C THR A 12 17.41 73.16 6.21
N THR A 13 17.19 71.99 5.62
CA THR A 13 17.22 71.75 4.16
C THR A 13 16.68 70.34 3.85
N SER A 14 16.11 70.14 2.66
CA SER A 14 15.58 68.85 2.17
C SER A 14 16.56 68.15 1.19
N PRO A 15 16.19 67.13 0.39
CA PRO A 15 16.56 65.74 0.59
C PRO A 15 17.58 65.19 -0.42
N ALA A 16 18.15 64.00 -0.16
CA ALA A 16 18.89 63.23 -1.17
C ALA A 16 18.76 61.70 -1.02
N ASP A 17 18.41 61.07 -2.14
CA ASP A 17 18.65 59.69 -2.60
C ASP A 17 18.41 58.44 -1.73
N ARG A 18 17.46 57.64 -2.24
CA ARG A 18 17.46 56.18 -2.17
C ARG A 18 18.62 55.60 -3.00
N PRO A 19 19.13 54.42 -2.63
CA PRO A 19 19.16 53.34 -3.60
C PRO A 19 18.46 52.06 -3.13
N ALA A 20 18.03 51.26 -4.10
CA ALA A 20 17.28 50.02 -3.92
C ALA A 20 18.20 48.81 -3.57
N PRO A 21 17.67 47.62 -3.24
CA PRO A 21 18.35 46.66 -2.37
C PRO A 21 19.45 45.83 -3.03
N MET A 22 20.51 45.53 -2.26
CA MET A 22 21.56 44.60 -2.67
C MET A 22 21.09 43.15 -2.66
N THR A 23 20.94 42.58 -3.87
CA THR A 23 20.86 41.14 -4.12
C THR A 23 22.16 40.44 -3.71
N ARG A 24 22.17 39.72 -2.58
CA ARG A 24 23.29 38.83 -2.21
C ARG A 24 23.17 37.48 -2.92
N HIS A 25 23.69 37.41 -4.15
CA HIS A 25 24.02 36.13 -4.77
C HIS A 25 25.13 35.43 -3.96
N ARG A 26 24.79 34.35 -3.25
CA ARG A 26 25.80 33.37 -2.79
C ARG A 26 26.26 32.54 -3.99
N GLN A 27 27.38 32.93 -4.58
CA GLN A 27 28.08 32.09 -5.56
C GLN A 27 28.90 31.02 -4.83
N SER A 28 28.49 29.75 -4.97
CA SER A 28 29.26 28.59 -4.50
C SER A 28 30.16 28.06 -5.62
N PRO A 29 31.50 28.12 -5.51
CA PRO A 29 32.39 27.51 -6.48
C PRO A 29 32.55 26.00 -6.23
N PHE A 30 31.55 25.21 -6.64
CA PHE A 30 31.71 23.76 -6.76
C PHE A 30 32.74 23.44 -7.87
N ARG A 31 34.00 23.17 -7.49
CA ARG A 31 34.96 22.55 -8.40
C ARG A 31 34.58 21.08 -8.61
N ARG A 32 34.10 20.75 -9.80
CA ARG A 32 33.90 19.36 -10.25
C ARG A 32 35.27 18.69 -10.47
N THR A 33 35.64 17.76 -9.60
CA THR A 33 36.77 16.84 -9.88
C THR A 33 36.24 15.59 -10.55
N VAL A 34 36.39 15.50 -11.87
CA VAL A 34 36.03 14.33 -12.66
C VAL A 34 37.09 13.24 -12.44
N TRP A 35 36.74 12.16 -11.73
CA TRP A 35 37.54 10.94 -11.73
C TRP A 35 37.02 10.00 -12.83
N ARG A 36 37.77 9.94 -13.93
CA ARG A 36 37.63 8.86 -14.93
C ARG A 36 38.38 7.63 -14.41
N THR A 37 37.65 6.64 -13.92
CA THR A 37 38.25 5.33 -13.62
C THR A 37 38.06 4.40 -14.82
N VAL A 38 39.17 3.88 -15.33
CA VAL A 38 39.25 3.10 -16.58
C VAL A 38 38.91 1.63 -16.31
N LEU A 39 38.13 1.02 -17.20
CA LEU A 39 37.87 -0.43 -17.21
C LEU A 39 39.12 -1.20 -17.66
N PRO A 40 39.64 -2.18 -16.90
CA PRO A 40 40.53 -3.19 -17.45
C PRO A 40 39.70 -4.29 -18.13
N ALA A 41 39.84 -4.43 -19.45
CA ALA A 41 39.34 -5.58 -20.17
C ALA A 41 40.22 -6.81 -19.88
N VAL A 42 39.63 -7.90 -19.39
CA VAL A 42 40.31 -9.20 -19.29
C VAL A 42 39.96 -10.03 -20.52
N ALA A 43 40.93 -10.20 -21.41
CA ALA A 43 40.85 -11.17 -22.48
C ALA A 43 41.14 -12.57 -21.93
N ALA A 44 40.23 -13.52 -22.15
CA ALA A 44 40.46 -14.94 -21.90
C ALA A 44 40.53 -15.68 -23.24
N ALA A 45 41.74 -15.97 -23.69
CA ALA A 45 41.97 -16.94 -24.75
C ALA A 45 42.08 -18.35 -24.12
N GLY A 46 41.31 -19.30 -24.64
CA GLY A 46 41.35 -20.70 -24.23
C GLY A 46 41.08 -21.60 -25.43
N ILE A 47 42.10 -22.35 -25.85
CA ILE A 47 42.08 -23.16 -27.07
C ILE A 47 41.62 -24.60 -26.78
N SER A 48 40.91 -25.14 -27.77
CA SER A 48 40.34 -26.49 -27.93
C SER A 48 41.17 -27.70 -27.50
N VAL A 49 40.48 -28.76 -27.06
CA VAL A 49 40.72 -30.16 -27.45
C VAL A 49 39.35 -30.85 -27.68
N ALA A 50 39.30 -31.84 -28.57
CA ALA A 50 38.06 -32.42 -29.12
C ALA A 50 37.84 -33.91 -28.77
N GLY A 51 36.62 -34.41 -29.08
CA GLY A 51 36.27 -35.84 -29.12
C GLY A 51 35.21 -36.27 -28.09
N PHE A 52 34.23 -37.14 -28.38
CA PHE A 52 33.87 -37.82 -29.64
C PHE A 52 32.39 -38.26 -29.66
N THR A 53 31.84 -38.42 -30.88
CA THR A 53 30.71 -39.28 -31.31
C THR A 53 29.33 -39.21 -30.64
N GLY A 54 28.30 -39.02 -31.48
CA GLY A 54 26.89 -39.29 -31.20
C GLY A 54 26.02 -39.00 -32.42
N PHE A 55 25.99 -39.91 -33.41
CA PHE A 55 25.20 -39.74 -34.64
C PHE A 55 23.71 -40.04 -34.41
N ALA A 56 22.84 -39.18 -34.94
CA ALA A 56 21.48 -39.54 -35.35
C ALA A 56 21.08 -38.69 -36.57
N HIS A 57 20.75 -39.37 -37.68
CA HIS A 57 20.37 -38.76 -38.95
C HIS A 57 19.42 -39.74 -39.67
N GLY A 58 18.48 -39.23 -40.46
CA GLY A 58 17.66 -40.05 -41.37
C GLY A 58 16.17 -40.01 -41.07
N SER A 59 15.42 -39.43 -42.00
CA SER A 59 13.95 -39.37 -42.01
C SER A 59 13.31 -40.54 -42.77
N ASP A 60 12.01 -40.76 -42.54
CA ASP A 60 10.97 -41.26 -43.45
C ASP A 60 11.28 -42.36 -44.49
N VAL A 61 10.57 -43.51 -44.42
CA VAL A 61 9.32 -43.81 -45.18
C VAL A 61 8.90 -45.29 -44.99
N GLY A 62 7.61 -45.63 -45.10
CA GLY A 62 7.17 -47.03 -45.33
C GLY A 62 5.87 -47.48 -44.66
N SER A 63 4.77 -47.50 -45.42
CA SER A 63 3.38 -47.79 -45.04
C SER A 63 3.03 -49.24 -44.60
N ALA A 64 1.77 -49.39 -44.12
CA ALA A 64 0.94 -50.61 -44.02
C ALA A 64 1.10 -51.49 -42.74
N THR A 65 0.06 -52.02 -42.08
CA THR A 65 -1.41 -51.96 -42.31
C THR A 65 -2.24 -52.36 -41.07
N ALA A 66 -3.49 -51.87 -41.02
CA ALA A 66 -4.70 -52.48 -40.42
C ALA A 66 -4.95 -52.53 -38.90
N GLY A 67 -6.16 -52.08 -38.51
CA GLY A 67 -6.86 -52.37 -37.25
C GLY A 67 -6.76 -51.29 -36.16
N GLY A 68 -7.81 -50.55 -35.77
CA GLY A 68 -9.19 -50.47 -36.26
C GLY A 68 -10.20 -50.17 -35.13
N HIS A 69 -11.17 -49.29 -35.41
CA HIS A 69 -12.42 -48.99 -34.68
C HIS A 69 -12.48 -47.74 -33.74
N SER A 70 -13.21 -46.73 -34.24
CA SER A 70 -14.18 -45.86 -33.53
C SER A 70 -13.67 -44.81 -32.51
N ALA A 71 -14.15 -43.55 -32.52
CA ALA A 71 -14.97 -42.84 -33.52
C ALA A 71 -14.82 -41.30 -33.43
N THR A 72 -15.05 -40.64 -34.57
CA THR A 72 -15.44 -39.24 -34.79
C THR A 72 -16.58 -38.76 -33.86
N ALA A 73 -16.85 -37.47 -33.59
CA ALA A 73 -16.27 -36.15 -33.91
C ALA A 73 -16.79 -35.14 -32.81
N THR A 74 -16.74 -33.80 -32.83
CA THR A 74 -16.48 -32.77 -33.87
C THR A 74 -15.94 -31.48 -33.22
N LYS A 75 -15.19 -30.66 -33.96
CA LYS A 75 -14.76 -29.30 -33.58
C LYS A 75 -15.82 -28.27 -34.00
N LEU A 76 -16.19 -27.32 -33.12
CA LEU A 76 -16.82 -26.06 -33.52
C LEU A 76 -16.51 -24.94 -32.51
N SER A 77 -15.93 -23.86 -33.02
CA SER A 77 -15.81 -22.56 -32.35
C SER A 77 -17.09 -21.77 -32.62
N HIS A 78 -17.51 -20.89 -31.70
CA HIS A 78 -18.25 -19.69 -32.11
C HIS A 78 -18.04 -18.51 -31.15
N ASP A 79 -17.54 -17.43 -31.72
CA ASP A 79 -17.61 -16.07 -31.19
C ASP A 79 -19.07 -15.58 -31.17
N SER A 80 -19.42 -14.71 -30.21
CA SER A 80 -20.48 -13.71 -30.37
C SER A 80 -20.44 -12.63 -29.29
N SER A 81 -20.31 -11.37 -29.72
CA SER A 81 -20.41 -10.19 -28.88
C SER A 81 -21.86 -9.68 -28.76
N ALA A 82 -22.28 -9.30 -27.56
CA ALA A 82 -23.45 -8.43 -27.32
C ALA A 82 -23.16 -7.55 -26.08
N ARG A 83 -22.75 -6.30 -26.26
CA ARG A 83 -23.56 -5.09 -26.53
C ARG A 83 -24.24 -4.54 -25.26
N THR A 84 -23.74 -3.37 -24.85
CA THR A 84 -24.22 -2.53 -23.76
C THR A 84 -25.73 -2.26 -23.81
N VAL A 85 -26.40 -2.40 -22.65
CA VAL A 85 -27.66 -1.71 -22.35
C VAL A 85 -27.49 -0.94 -21.05
N ARG A 86 -27.58 0.39 -21.10
CA ARG A 86 -27.79 1.22 -19.92
C ARG A 86 -29.29 1.25 -19.62
N ALA A 87 -29.67 0.94 -18.39
CA ALA A 87 -30.94 1.38 -17.82
C ALA A 87 -30.61 2.08 -16.49
N ALA A 88 -31.07 3.31 -16.31
CA ALA A 88 -30.89 4.05 -15.06
C ALA A 88 -31.95 3.59 -14.05
N GLY A 89 -31.50 3.18 -12.87
CA GLY A 89 -32.37 2.89 -11.73
C GLY A 89 -31.66 3.30 -10.45
N THR A 90 -32.34 4.09 -9.62
CA THR A 90 -31.84 4.47 -8.29
C THR A 90 -31.83 3.23 -7.40
N GLY A 91 -30.65 2.65 -7.20
CA GLY A 91 -30.47 1.46 -6.37
C GLY A 91 -29.17 1.55 -5.58
N SER A 92 -29.22 1.06 -4.34
CA SER A 92 -28.02 0.78 -3.56
C SER A 92 -27.06 -0.11 -4.37
N VAL A 93 -25.76 0.21 -4.33
CA VAL A 93 -24.75 -0.58 -5.03
C VAL A 93 -24.72 -1.97 -4.39
N ARG A 94 -25.38 -2.95 -5.02
CA ARG A 94 -25.14 -4.36 -4.72
C ARG A 94 -23.71 -4.65 -5.14
N GLN A 95 -22.82 -4.74 -4.16
CA GLN A 95 -21.45 -5.15 -4.37
C GLN A 95 -21.46 -6.55 -4.98
N ALA A 96 -20.68 -6.76 -6.04
CA ALA A 96 -20.63 -8.04 -6.73
C ALA A 96 -20.08 -9.10 -5.76
N ALA A 97 -20.89 -10.12 -5.45
CA ALA A 97 -20.45 -11.22 -4.61
C ALA A 97 -19.33 -11.99 -5.32
N ALA A 98 -18.27 -12.33 -4.59
CA ALA A 98 -17.11 -13.01 -5.16
C ALA A 98 -17.23 -14.55 -5.00
N ASP A 99 -16.88 -15.27 -6.06
CA ASP A 99 -17.01 -16.75 -6.17
C ASP A 99 -15.75 -17.47 -5.66
N PHE A 100 -15.81 -18.10 -4.49
CA PHE A 100 -14.67 -18.81 -3.88
C PHE A 100 -14.80 -20.34 -3.93
N PRO A 101 -13.68 -21.08 -4.12
CA PRO A 101 -13.62 -22.52 -3.91
C PRO A 101 -13.69 -22.86 -2.40
N THR A 102 -14.10 -24.07 -2.08
CA THR A 102 -14.07 -24.61 -0.70
C THR A 102 -13.30 -25.92 -0.67
N TRP A 103 -12.96 -26.40 0.52
CA TRP A 103 -12.31 -27.70 0.73
C TRP A 103 -13.05 -28.49 1.82
N GLY A 104 -12.61 -29.71 2.13
CA GLY A 104 -13.21 -30.53 3.19
C GLY A 104 -14.69 -30.89 2.93
N THR A 105 -15.35 -31.52 3.90
CA THR A 105 -16.76 -31.94 3.77
C THR A 105 -17.63 -31.43 4.92
N ARG A 106 -18.92 -31.27 4.66
CA ARG A 106 -19.98 -31.04 5.66
C ARG A 106 -19.80 -29.77 6.51
N TRP A 107 -19.34 -28.68 5.90
CA TRP A 107 -19.25 -27.38 6.55
C TRP A 107 -20.63 -26.83 6.93
N VAL A 108 -20.78 -26.41 8.18
CA VAL A 108 -22.03 -25.84 8.69
C VAL A 108 -22.16 -24.37 8.29
N VAL A 109 -23.33 -24.01 7.76
CA VAL A 109 -23.74 -22.62 7.58
C VAL A 109 -24.65 -22.23 8.74
N HIS A 110 -24.32 -21.12 9.38
CA HIS A 110 -24.92 -20.64 10.62
C HIS A 110 -25.90 -19.48 10.38
N ALA A 111 -26.89 -19.32 11.26
CA ALA A 111 -27.89 -18.26 11.15
C ALA A 111 -27.31 -16.84 11.32
N THR A 112 -26.28 -16.70 12.14
CA THR A 112 -25.57 -15.43 12.40
C THR A 112 -24.06 -15.63 12.34
N ALA A 113 -23.28 -14.54 12.43
CA ALA A 113 -21.82 -14.55 12.52
C ALA A 113 -21.31 -15.07 13.89
N ASP A 114 -21.84 -16.20 14.33
CA ASP A 114 -21.47 -16.92 15.53
C ASP A 114 -21.58 -18.42 15.24
N ALA A 115 -20.48 -19.15 15.36
CA ALA A 115 -20.42 -20.60 15.14
C ALA A 115 -21.23 -21.42 16.17
N SER A 116 -21.71 -20.80 17.25
CA SER A 116 -22.68 -21.40 18.18
C SER A 116 -24.15 -21.16 17.80
N SER A 117 -24.41 -20.31 16.80
CA SER A 117 -25.78 -20.04 16.33
C SER A 117 -26.36 -21.19 15.50
N PRO A 118 -27.70 -21.32 15.42
CA PRO A 118 -28.36 -22.43 14.75
C PRO A 118 -27.88 -22.66 13.32
N ALA A 119 -27.74 -23.93 12.94
CA ALA A 119 -27.41 -24.30 11.57
C ALA A 119 -28.60 -24.02 10.63
N VAL A 120 -28.34 -23.29 9.55
CA VAL A 120 -29.30 -23.01 8.46
C VAL A 120 -29.02 -23.81 7.19
N GLY A 121 -27.86 -24.47 7.11
CA GLY A 121 -27.57 -25.42 6.04
C GLY A 121 -26.16 -26.02 6.10
N LEU A 122 -25.77 -26.67 5.00
CA LEU A 122 -24.49 -27.36 4.84
C LEU A 122 -23.89 -27.08 3.46
N ILE A 123 -22.57 -26.97 3.42
CA ILE A 123 -21.71 -26.88 2.22
C ILE A 123 -20.85 -28.16 2.16
N ASN A 124 -20.51 -28.62 0.96
CA ASN A 124 -19.80 -29.89 0.69
C ASN A 124 -20.51 -31.10 1.30
N LYS A 125 -21.82 -31.22 1.02
CA LYS A 125 -22.70 -32.23 1.64
C LYS A 125 -22.28 -33.68 1.33
N THR A 126 -21.82 -33.92 0.10
CA THR A 126 -21.64 -35.27 -0.46
C THR A 126 -20.22 -35.58 -0.92
N ALA A 127 -19.42 -34.58 -1.32
CA ALA A 127 -18.02 -34.74 -1.72
C ALA A 127 -17.17 -33.54 -1.26
N PRO A 128 -15.84 -33.72 -1.06
CA PRO A 128 -14.97 -32.63 -0.62
C PRO A 128 -14.85 -31.51 -1.68
N GLY A 129 -14.93 -30.25 -1.26
CA GLY A 129 -14.77 -29.09 -2.15
C GLY A 129 -15.76 -29.00 -3.32
N GLN A 130 -16.88 -29.71 -3.22
CA GLN A 130 -17.90 -29.81 -4.27
C GLN A 130 -18.61 -28.48 -4.57
N ASP A 131 -18.83 -27.68 -3.54
CA ASP A 131 -19.61 -26.44 -3.61
C ASP A 131 -18.66 -25.22 -3.68
N ARG A 132 -18.91 -24.31 -4.62
CA ARG A 132 -18.34 -22.95 -4.59
C ARG A 132 -19.30 -22.03 -3.84
N ILE A 133 -18.77 -21.09 -3.06
CA ILE A 133 -19.58 -20.10 -2.34
C ILE A 133 -19.54 -18.73 -3.02
N THR A 134 -20.61 -17.96 -2.87
CA THR A 134 -20.61 -16.51 -3.13
C THR A 134 -20.75 -15.77 -1.80
N ALA A 135 -19.92 -14.74 -1.60
CA ALA A 135 -19.96 -13.90 -0.40
C ALA A 135 -19.95 -12.41 -0.76
N ASP A 136 -20.75 -11.63 -0.03
CA ASP A 136 -20.92 -10.17 -0.20
C ASP A 136 -20.26 -9.34 0.91
N TYR A 137 -20.19 -9.88 2.13
CA TYR A 137 -19.36 -9.35 3.23
C TYR A 137 -18.85 -10.47 4.16
N GLN A 138 -17.94 -10.12 5.06
CA GLN A 138 -17.45 -11.00 6.14
C GLN A 138 -17.45 -10.25 7.49
N VAL A 139 -17.40 -11.00 8.58
CA VAL A 139 -17.43 -10.46 9.95
C VAL A 139 -16.22 -11.00 10.69
N ASP A 140 -15.39 -10.12 11.27
CA ASP A 140 -14.40 -10.56 12.26
C ASP A 140 -15.13 -10.83 13.58
N THR A 141 -15.17 -12.09 13.98
CA THR A 141 -15.85 -12.51 15.22
C THR A 141 -14.95 -12.40 16.45
N GLY A 142 -13.65 -12.18 16.26
CA GLY A 142 -12.61 -12.33 17.30
C GLY A 142 -12.44 -13.76 17.84
N ARG A 143 -13.26 -14.72 17.40
CA ARG A 143 -13.23 -16.12 17.85
C ARG A 143 -12.51 -16.96 16.81
N LYS A 144 -11.29 -17.38 17.14
CA LYS A 144 -10.47 -18.21 16.26
C LYS A 144 -11.06 -19.62 16.12
N VAL A 145 -11.54 -19.95 14.92
CA VAL A 145 -11.89 -21.31 14.49
C VAL A 145 -10.68 -21.88 13.75
N CYS A 146 -10.35 -23.15 13.99
CA CYS A 146 -9.26 -23.82 13.29
C CYS A 146 -9.69 -25.22 12.83
N GLU A 147 -9.22 -25.63 11.66
CA GLU A 147 -9.36 -26.98 11.11
C GLU A 147 -7.97 -27.41 10.60
N GLY A 148 -7.37 -28.42 11.24
CA GLY A 148 -5.97 -28.77 11.03
C GLY A 148 -5.03 -27.60 11.35
N SER A 149 -4.21 -27.19 10.37
CA SER A 149 -3.30 -26.04 10.47
C SER A 149 -3.94 -24.71 10.06
N SER A 150 -5.12 -24.72 9.45
CA SER A 150 -5.80 -23.53 8.94
C SER A 150 -6.64 -22.92 10.07
N CYS A 151 -6.54 -21.61 10.28
CA CYS A 151 -7.30 -20.88 11.30
C CYS A 151 -7.84 -19.56 10.73
N SER A 152 -9.00 -19.12 11.21
CA SER A 152 -9.58 -17.81 10.92
C SER A 152 -10.45 -17.31 12.07
N THR A 153 -10.53 -16.00 12.27
CA THR A 153 -11.55 -15.34 13.12
C THR A 153 -12.76 -14.86 12.32
N PHE A 154 -12.70 -14.96 10.98
CA PHE A 154 -13.71 -14.41 10.08
C PHE A 154 -14.82 -15.43 9.76
N MET A 155 -16.05 -14.93 9.68
CA MET A 155 -17.18 -15.63 9.09
C MET A 155 -17.70 -14.83 7.89
N ALA A 156 -17.74 -15.44 6.71
CA ALA A 156 -18.30 -14.86 5.51
C ALA A 156 -19.83 -14.98 5.52
N HIS A 157 -20.53 -13.89 5.18
CA HIS A 157 -21.94 -13.97 4.84
C HIS A 157 -22.08 -14.48 3.41
N LEU A 158 -22.86 -15.54 3.25
CA LEU A 158 -23.06 -16.23 1.99
C LEU A 158 -24.34 -15.73 1.29
N THR A 159 -24.20 -15.40 0.02
CA THR A 159 -25.32 -15.17 -0.90
C THR A 159 -25.75 -16.44 -1.65
N GLY A 160 -24.94 -17.51 -1.59
CA GLY A 160 -25.23 -18.81 -2.17
C GLY A 160 -24.06 -19.80 -2.03
N PRO A 161 -24.28 -21.12 -2.19
CA PRO A 161 -25.56 -21.78 -2.53
C PRO A 161 -26.53 -21.94 -1.35
N VAL A 162 -26.06 -21.69 -0.13
CA VAL A 162 -26.87 -21.55 1.09
C VAL A 162 -26.62 -20.15 1.62
N SER A 163 -27.67 -19.43 2.05
CA SER A 163 -27.51 -18.13 2.71
C SER A 163 -27.40 -18.29 4.22
N GLY A 164 -26.54 -17.46 4.84
CA GLY A 164 -26.15 -17.54 6.25
C GLY A 164 -24.66 -17.26 6.38
N PHE A 165 -24.04 -17.68 7.48
CA PHE A 165 -22.63 -17.41 7.76
C PHE A 165 -21.78 -18.68 7.78
N LEU A 166 -20.63 -18.66 7.11
CA LEU A 166 -19.67 -19.75 7.05
C LEU A 166 -18.30 -19.27 7.53
N SER A 167 -17.61 -20.03 8.37
CA SER A 167 -16.24 -19.68 8.77
C SER A 167 -15.31 -19.69 7.56
N VAL A 168 -14.47 -18.66 7.42
CA VAL A 168 -13.55 -18.53 6.27
C VAL A 168 -12.53 -19.67 6.21
N VAL A 169 -12.31 -20.39 7.32
CA VAL A 169 -11.49 -21.61 7.34
C VAL A 169 -11.99 -22.70 6.37
N ALA A 170 -13.27 -22.68 5.96
CA ALA A 170 -13.87 -23.60 4.99
C ALA A 170 -13.51 -23.29 3.52
N VAL A 171 -12.97 -22.10 3.27
CA VAL A 171 -12.71 -21.57 1.93
C VAL A 171 -11.27 -21.90 1.54
N ASP A 172 -11.06 -22.39 0.33
CA ASP A 172 -9.73 -22.76 -0.16
C ASP A 172 -8.97 -21.51 -0.65
N ILE A 173 -8.41 -20.78 0.32
CA ILE A 173 -7.60 -19.57 0.11
C ILE A 173 -6.37 -19.56 1.04
N PRO A 174 -5.25 -18.94 0.63
CA PRO A 174 -4.03 -18.88 1.43
C PRO A 174 -4.05 -17.80 2.54
N GLN A 175 -5.21 -17.20 2.82
CA GLN A 175 -5.38 -16.08 3.75
C GLN A 175 -6.46 -16.43 4.78
N ASP A 176 -6.39 -15.81 5.96
CA ASP A 176 -7.37 -15.95 7.04
C ASP A 176 -8.68 -15.18 6.79
N ARG A 177 -8.75 -14.38 5.72
CA ARG A 177 -9.88 -13.54 5.31
C ARG A 177 -10.14 -13.64 3.81
N LEU A 178 -11.38 -13.47 3.38
CA LEU A 178 -11.74 -13.46 1.96
C LEU A 178 -11.15 -12.23 1.23
N PRO A 179 -10.33 -12.40 0.17
CA PRO A 179 -9.84 -11.30 -0.64
C PRO A 179 -10.98 -10.56 -1.36
N GLY A 180 -10.98 -9.23 -1.32
CA GLY A 180 -11.97 -8.40 -2.03
C GLY A 180 -13.36 -8.31 -1.39
N VAL A 181 -13.64 -9.07 -0.33
CA VAL A 181 -14.91 -9.04 0.40
C VAL A 181 -14.83 -8.08 1.60
N PRO A 182 -15.73 -7.09 1.71
CA PRO A 182 -15.72 -6.09 2.78
C PRO A 182 -16.01 -6.70 4.16
N VAL A 183 -15.50 -6.08 5.22
CA VAL A 183 -15.78 -6.48 6.61
C VAL A 183 -16.92 -5.63 7.19
N GLN A 184 -17.91 -6.26 7.83
CA GLN A 184 -19.10 -5.61 8.39
C GLN A 184 -19.38 -6.12 9.82
N GLY A 185 -19.98 -5.28 10.68
CA GLY A 185 -20.76 -5.78 11.83
C GLY A 185 -20.01 -6.20 13.09
N GLY A 186 -18.79 -5.71 13.34
CA GLY A 186 -18.19 -5.78 14.68
C GLY A 186 -18.98 -4.95 15.68
N GLY A 187 -19.85 -5.57 16.48
CA GLY A 187 -20.73 -4.93 17.48
C GLY A 187 -20.03 -4.44 18.76
N GLY A 188 -18.71 -4.29 18.73
CA GLY A 188 -17.91 -3.60 19.74
C GLY A 188 -17.25 -2.36 19.13
N GLN A 189 -16.72 -1.47 19.97
CA GLN A 189 -15.84 -0.36 19.55
C GLN A 189 -14.90 -0.82 18.42
N PRO A 190 -14.66 -0.03 17.34
CA PRO A 190 -13.92 -0.48 16.16
C PRO A 190 -12.54 -0.98 16.56
N GLN A 191 -12.45 -2.29 16.76
CA GLN A 191 -11.22 -2.95 17.09
C GLN A 191 -10.39 -2.87 15.81
N PRO A 192 -9.18 -2.29 15.85
CA PRO A 192 -8.41 -2.14 14.64
C PRO A 192 -8.23 -3.52 14.01
N GLN A 193 -8.49 -3.60 12.70
CA GLN A 193 -8.19 -4.80 11.91
C GLN A 193 -6.75 -5.23 12.23
N PRO A 194 -6.37 -6.53 12.19
CA PRO A 194 -4.97 -6.91 12.24
C PRO A 194 -4.19 -6.21 11.10
N GLY A 195 -3.36 -5.23 11.46
CA GLY A 195 -2.70 -4.29 10.56
C GLY A 195 -3.36 -2.92 10.38
N GLY A 196 -4.40 -2.60 11.15
CA GLY A 196 -5.28 -1.45 11.05
C GLY A 196 -4.99 -0.37 12.09
N SER A 197 -4.35 -0.70 13.21
CA SER A 197 -4.08 0.26 14.30
C SER A 197 -2.90 1.19 14.01
N ARG A 198 -2.84 2.27 14.79
CA ARG A 198 -1.69 3.20 14.86
C ARG A 198 -0.44 2.47 15.33
N GLU A 199 -0.57 1.63 16.35
CA GLU A 199 0.53 0.84 16.91
C GLU A 199 1.13 -0.14 15.88
N GLU A 200 0.30 -0.92 15.17
CA GLU A 200 0.78 -1.84 14.14
C GLU A 200 1.43 -1.11 12.95
N MET A 201 0.95 0.09 12.60
CA MET A 201 1.59 0.91 11.59
C MET A 201 2.99 1.36 12.04
N LEU A 202 3.14 1.80 13.28
CA LEU A 202 4.44 2.22 13.83
C LEU A 202 5.39 1.01 14.01
N ASN A 203 4.88 -0.13 14.45
CA ASN A 203 5.63 -1.38 14.53
C ASN A 203 6.14 -1.80 13.14
N ARG A 204 5.31 -1.71 12.09
CA ARG A 204 5.75 -1.93 10.70
C ARG A 204 6.80 -0.92 10.26
N ALA A 205 6.57 0.37 10.52
CA ALA A 205 7.53 1.43 10.21
C ALA A 205 8.91 1.14 10.84
N ALA A 206 8.94 0.73 12.10
CA ALA A 206 10.17 0.37 12.81
C ALA A 206 10.90 -0.84 12.22
N THR A 207 10.22 -1.81 11.59
CA THR A 207 10.89 -3.00 11.03
C THR A 207 11.98 -2.66 10.01
N TRP A 208 11.78 -1.63 9.19
CA TRP A 208 12.74 -1.24 8.16
C TRP A 208 14.01 -0.57 8.73
N LEU A 209 14.04 -0.18 10.02
CA LEU A 209 15.27 0.29 10.67
C LEU A 209 16.33 -0.82 10.81
N THR A 210 15.93 -2.10 10.78
CA THR A 210 16.85 -3.25 10.99
C THR A 210 16.67 -4.40 9.99
N ALA A 211 15.72 -4.30 9.05
CA ALA A 211 15.39 -5.38 8.10
C ALA A 211 16.51 -5.77 7.12
N ASN A 212 17.56 -4.95 6.98
CA ASN A 212 18.74 -5.21 6.16
C ASN A 212 19.89 -5.76 7.02
N ASN A 213 19.76 -7.01 7.47
CA ASN A 213 20.76 -7.72 8.29
C ASN A 213 21.16 -6.97 9.58
N GLY A 214 20.19 -6.33 10.25
CA GLY A 214 20.41 -5.51 11.44
C GLY A 214 20.62 -4.02 11.14
N ALA A 215 20.79 -3.63 9.88
CA ALA A 215 20.83 -2.25 9.42
C ALA A 215 19.52 -1.82 8.74
N GLN A 216 19.40 -0.51 8.48
CA GLN A 216 18.24 0.09 7.84
C GLN A 216 18.10 -0.30 6.36
N VAL A 217 16.86 -0.30 5.85
CA VAL A 217 16.57 -0.52 4.43
C VAL A 217 17.09 0.68 3.63
N PRO A 218 17.99 0.46 2.64
CA PRO A 218 18.56 1.56 1.87
C PRO A 218 17.50 2.23 1.01
N TYR A 219 17.65 3.53 0.76
CA TYR A 219 16.75 4.29 -0.10
C TYR A 219 16.97 3.96 -1.58
N SER A 220 15.88 3.76 -2.33
CA SER A 220 15.94 3.69 -3.79
C SER A 220 14.57 3.94 -4.42
N GLN A 221 14.51 4.84 -5.40
CA GLN A 221 13.32 5.03 -6.24
C GLN A 221 13.18 3.95 -7.33
N ALA A 222 14.21 3.13 -7.55
CA ALA A 222 14.28 2.17 -8.65
C ALA A 222 14.24 0.70 -8.18
N GLN A 223 14.13 0.44 -6.89
CA GLN A 223 14.18 -0.90 -6.31
C GLN A 223 12.97 -1.19 -5.41
N VAL A 224 12.61 -2.47 -5.36
CA VAL A 224 11.53 -3.02 -4.55
C VAL A 224 12.18 -3.92 -3.50
N TRP A 225 11.81 -3.72 -2.24
CA TRP A 225 12.33 -4.52 -1.14
C TRP A 225 11.70 -5.92 -1.12
N LYS A 226 12.29 -6.84 -0.35
CA LYS A 226 11.90 -8.26 -0.28
C LYS A 226 10.46 -8.51 0.22
N ASP A 227 9.78 -7.49 0.75
CA ASP A 227 8.38 -7.50 1.15
C ASP A 227 7.41 -6.99 0.05
N GLY A 228 7.93 -6.61 -1.12
CA GLY A 228 7.16 -6.18 -2.28
C GLY A 228 6.88 -4.67 -2.36
N TYR A 229 7.36 -3.85 -1.42
CA TYR A 229 7.18 -2.39 -1.45
C TYR A 229 8.39 -1.66 -2.04
N ARG A 230 8.15 -0.49 -2.65
CA ARG A 230 9.23 0.35 -3.20
C ARG A 230 10.05 0.97 -2.07
N GLN A 231 11.35 1.10 -2.28
CA GLN A 231 12.29 1.65 -1.28
C GLN A 231 12.34 3.19 -1.24
N ASP A 232 11.29 3.87 -1.73
CA ASP A 232 11.09 5.31 -1.65
C ASP A 232 10.22 5.73 -0.46
N CYS A 233 10.13 7.04 -0.19
CA CYS A 233 9.39 7.62 0.93
C CYS A 233 7.92 7.15 1.00
N SER A 234 7.23 7.15 -0.14
CA SER A 234 5.82 6.77 -0.23
C SER A 234 5.59 5.26 -0.32
N GLY A 235 6.57 4.50 -0.80
CA GLY A 235 6.58 3.04 -0.74
C GLY A 235 6.72 2.54 0.69
N TYR A 236 7.63 3.12 1.47
CA TYR A 236 7.77 2.87 2.90
C TYR A 236 6.50 3.20 3.69
N VAL A 237 5.88 4.34 3.43
CA VAL A 237 4.62 4.71 4.10
C VAL A 237 3.47 3.79 3.67
N SER A 238 3.45 3.34 2.41
CA SER A 238 2.50 2.32 1.95
C SER A 238 2.69 0.98 2.67
N MET A 239 3.94 0.59 2.95
CA MET A 239 4.30 -0.60 3.74
C MET A 239 3.81 -0.47 5.19
N ALA A 240 4.12 0.65 5.85
CA ALA A 240 3.67 0.91 7.22
C ALA A 240 2.13 0.88 7.33
N LEU A 241 1.44 1.49 6.36
CA LEU A 241 -0.01 1.46 6.25
C LEU A 241 -0.59 0.07 5.94
N GLY A 242 0.19 -0.86 5.39
CA GLY A 242 -0.28 -2.17 4.94
C GLY A 242 -1.14 -2.11 3.67
N LEU A 243 -0.86 -1.18 2.76
CA LEU A 243 -1.55 -1.07 1.46
C LEU A 243 -1.14 -2.23 0.52
N PRO A 244 -1.96 -2.61 -0.47
CA PRO A 244 -1.55 -3.59 -1.49
C PRO A 244 -0.22 -3.20 -2.16
N THR A 245 0.69 -4.17 -2.32
CA THR A 245 1.97 -3.97 -2.99
C THR A 245 1.77 -3.60 -4.47
N PRO A 246 2.61 -2.72 -5.05
CA PRO A 246 3.83 -2.11 -4.49
C PRO A 246 3.58 -0.81 -3.70
N GLY A 247 2.33 -0.55 -3.28
CA GLY A 247 1.93 0.70 -2.64
C GLY A 247 1.63 1.83 -3.62
N THR A 248 1.14 2.96 -3.10
CA THR A 248 0.88 4.16 -3.91
C THR A 248 2.05 5.16 -3.84
N ASN A 249 1.96 6.29 -4.53
CA ASN A 249 2.97 7.35 -4.49
C ASN A 249 2.54 8.52 -3.57
N THR A 250 3.43 9.48 -3.32
CA THR A 250 3.18 10.62 -2.42
C THR A 250 1.92 11.42 -2.78
N VAL A 251 1.64 11.61 -4.07
CA VAL A 251 0.41 12.27 -4.55
C VAL A 251 -0.82 11.40 -4.26
N GLY A 252 -0.72 10.09 -4.47
CA GLY A 252 -1.79 9.13 -4.14
C GLY A 252 -2.13 9.12 -2.66
N LEU A 253 -1.12 9.18 -1.78
CA LEU A 253 -1.31 9.34 -0.33
C LEU A 253 -2.02 10.66 0.01
N ALA A 254 -1.67 11.78 -0.63
CA ALA A 254 -2.26 13.09 -0.37
C ALA A 254 -3.67 13.30 -0.99
N THR A 255 -4.01 12.59 -2.07
CA THR A 255 -5.23 12.84 -2.87
C THR A 255 -6.30 11.76 -2.74
N ASN A 256 -5.94 10.50 -2.51
CA ASN A 256 -6.91 9.42 -2.36
C ASN A 256 -7.59 9.46 -0.98
N ARG A 257 -8.84 9.90 -0.96
CA ARG A 257 -9.67 10.00 0.26
C ARG A 257 -10.09 8.65 0.86
N GLY A 258 -9.91 7.55 0.13
CA GLY A 258 -9.99 6.20 0.67
C GLY A 258 -8.72 5.72 1.39
N ILE A 259 -7.64 6.52 1.38
CA ILE A 259 -6.39 6.25 2.10
C ILE A 259 -6.18 7.30 3.20
N THR A 260 -6.29 8.60 2.88
CA THR A 260 -6.10 9.68 3.87
C THR A 260 -7.11 10.82 3.77
N ARG A 261 -7.37 11.46 4.91
CA ARG A 261 -8.10 12.74 5.05
C ARG A 261 -7.16 13.83 5.59
N PRO A 262 -7.25 15.10 5.14
CA PRO A 262 -6.47 16.18 5.74
C PRO A 262 -6.89 16.41 7.21
N ILE A 263 -5.95 16.89 8.03
CA ILE A 263 -6.17 17.34 9.41
C ILE A 263 -5.40 18.65 9.68
N SER A 264 -5.68 19.32 10.79
CA SER A 264 -4.86 20.42 11.28
C SER A 264 -3.62 19.89 12.03
N VAL A 265 -2.56 20.72 12.13
CA VAL A 265 -1.33 20.38 12.85
C VAL A 265 -1.61 20.05 14.33
N GLY A 266 -2.54 20.77 14.96
CA GLY A 266 -2.93 20.54 16.36
C GLY A 266 -3.66 19.23 16.62
N GLU A 267 -4.13 18.53 15.57
CA GLU A 267 -4.78 17.23 15.69
C GLU A 267 -3.82 16.04 15.57
N LEU A 268 -2.54 16.25 15.26
CA LEU A 268 -1.56 15.18 14.99
C LEU A 268 -1.50 14.14 16.11
N LYS A 269 -1.64 12.87 15.72
CA LYS A 269 -1.57 11.67 16.56
C LYS A 269 -0.56 10.66 15.99
N PRO A 270 -0.01 9.75 16.80
CA PRO A 270 0.92 8.70 16.35
C PRO A 270 0.38 7.93 15.14
N GLY A 271 1.14 7.83 14.05
CA GLY A 271 0.73 7.21 12.78
C GLY A 271 0.05 8.15 11.77
N ASP A 272 -0.23 9.40 12.12
CA ASP A 272 -0.61 10.41 11.12
C ASP A 272 0.59 10.76 10.22
N LEU A 273 0.32 11.30 9.03
CA LEU A 273 1.31 11.61 8.01
C LEU A 273 1.51 13.11 7.87
N LEU A 274 2.73 13.54 7.56
CA LEU A 274 2.99 14.85 6.98
C LEU A 274 3.51 14.65 5.56
N ILE A 275 2.84 15.25 4.58
CA ILE A 275 3.05 15.00 3.15
C ILE A 275 3.32 16.31 2.42
N ASP A 276 4.45 16.41 1.74
CA ASP A 276 4.60 17.34 0.60
C ASP A 276 4.34 16.58 -0.72
N ALA A 277 3.27 16.98 -1.40
CA ALA A 277 2.88 16.44 -2.70
C ALA A 277 3.29 17.34 -3.88
N SER A 278 4.04 18.41 -3.64
CA SER A 278 4.43 19.45 -4.60
C SER A 278 5.68 19.06 -5.39
N GLY A 279 5.79 19.54 -6.64
CA GLY A 279 6.95 19.26 -7.50
C GLY A 279 6.97 17.86 -8.10
N ASP A 280 8.13 17.19 -8.10
CA ASP A 280 8.40 15.93 -8.81
C ASP A 280 8.76 14.75 -7.88
N ASN A 281 9.24 13.64 -8.44
CA ASN A 281 9.61 12.44 -7.68
C ASN A 281 10.86 12.60 -6.78
N ASN A 282 11.60 13.70 -6.91
CA ASN A 282 12.79 14.01 -6.12
C ASN A 282 12.54 15.10 -5.06
N THR A 283 11.52 15.94 -5.25
CA THR A 283 11.14 16.98 -4.27
C THR A 283 10.06 16.50 -3.30
N ARG A 284 9.10 15.70 -3.76
CA ARG A 284 7.99 15.19 -2.94
C ARG A 284 8.48 14.29 -1.83
N HIS A 285 7.90 14.44 -0.64
CA HIS A 285 8.27 13.60 0.50
C HIS A 285 7.10 13.33 1.46
N VAL A 286 7.24 12.30 2.28
CA VAL A 286 6.27 11.95 3.31
C VAL A 286 6.97 11.33 4.52
N VAL A 287 6.49 11.69 5.71
CA VAL A 287 6.97 11.17 7.01
C VAL A 287 5.80 10.72 7.87
N ILE A 288 6.04 9.76 8.76
CA ILE A 288 5.07 9.23 9.73
C ILE A 288 5.33 9.88 11.09
N PHE A 289 4.40 10.69 11.58
CA PHE A 289 4.45 11.28 12.92
C PHE A 289 4.38 10.17 13.99
N GLU A 290 5.32 10.16 14.93
CA GLU A 290 5.25 9.29 16.12
C GLU A 290 4.70 10.07 17.32
N LYS A 291 5.39 11.15 17.72
CA LYS A 291 5.09 11.90 18.95
C LYS A 291 5.64 13.31 18.92
N TRP A 292 5.01 14.21 19.67
CA TRP A 292 5.59 15.51 20.01
C TRP A 292 6.79 15.35 20.94
N ASN A 293 7.80 16.20 20.78
CA ASN A 293 9.00 16.20 21.63
C ASN A 293 8.90 17.17 22.82
N ASN A 294 7.88 18.05 22.84
CA ASN A 294 7.61 19.02 23.90
C ASN A 294 6.16 19.52 23.83
N ASP A 295 5.65 20.05 24.95
CA ASP A 295 4.26 20.54 25.09
C ASP A 295 3.95 21.75 24.22
N ALA A 296 4.98 22.49 23.77
CA ALA A 296 4.84 23.60 22.82
C ALA A 296 4.66 23.13 21.36
N HIS A 297 4.68 21.82 21.11
CA HIS A 297 4.56 21.19 19.79
C HIS A 297 5.55 21.78 18.75
N SER A 298 6.76 22.17 19.20
CA SER A 298 7.74 22.86 18.32
C SER A 298 8.64 21.92 17.52
N SER A 299 8.64 20.63 17.83
CA SER A 299 9.22 19.55 17.03
C SER A 299 8.58 18.21 17.40
N TYR A 300 8.69 17.23 16.51
CA TYR A 300 8.18 15.87 16.72
C TYR A 300 9.22 14.83 16.29
N THR A 301 9.12 13.63 16.85
CA THR A 301 9.85 12.45 16.35
C THR A 301 8.98 11.76 15.30
N ALA A 302 9.60 11.29 14.21
CA ALA A 302 8.93 10.65 13.08
C ALA A 302 9.81 9.62 12.38
N TYR A 303 9.14 8.70 11.68
CA TYR A 303 9.77 7.73 10.78
C TYR A 303 9.73 8.21 9.33
N GLU A 304 10.81 8.00 8.59
CA GLU A 304 10.87 8.32 7.16
C GLU A 304 11.82 7.38 6.39
N GLN A 305 11.69 7.37 5.06
CA GLN A 305 12.60 6.67 4.15
C GLN A 305 13.16 7.72 3.19
N ARG A 306 14.42 8.15 3.41
CA ARG A 306 14.98 9.35 2.76
C ARG A 306 16.28 9.09 1.99
N GLY A 307 16.52 9.92 0.97
CA GLY A 307 17.73 9.90 0.15
C GLY A 307 19.02 9.99 0.98
N ASP A 308 20.08 9.40 0.45
CA ASP A 308 21.43 9.32 1.04
C ASP A 308 21.50 8.73 2.46
N HIS A 309 20.43 8.04 2.89
CA HIS A 309 20.36 7.42 4.21
C HIS A 309 19.63 6.06 4.21
N GLY A 310 18.39 6.01 3.70
CA GLY A 310 17.49 4.88 3.96
C GLY A 310 16.49 5.20 5.07
N THR A 311 16.09 4.19 5.83
CA THR A 311 15.06 4.34 6.86
C THR A 311 15.63 5.05 8.08
N ASP A 312 14.93 6.05 8.57
CA ASP A 312 15.35 6.95 9.64
C ASP A 312 14.22 7.11 10.68
N HIS A 313 14.59 7.41 11.91
CA HIS A 313 13.69 7.71 13.03
C HIS A 313 14.29 8.88 13.81
N ARG A 314 13.81 10.09 13.53
CA ARG A 314 14.47 11.33 13.98
C ARG A 314 13.51 12.45 14.30
N THR A 315 14.05 13.48 14.94
CA THR A 315 13.35 14.75 15.19
C THR A 315 13.23 15.59 13.92
N LEU A 316 12.02 16.09 13.67
CA LEU A 316 11.63 16.91 12.52
C LEU A 316 10.79 18.12 12.95
N THR A 317 10.66 19.07 12.02
CA THR A 317 9.83 20.28 12.14
C THR A 317 8.97 20.55 10.90
N TYR A 318 8.83 19.59 9.97
CA TYR A 318 8.03 19.80 8.75
C TYR A 318 6.57 20.10 9.11
N GLY A 319 5.91 20.97 8.36
CA GLY A 319 4.54 21.43 8.61
C GLY A 319 4.37 22.31 9.87
N LEU A 320 5.44 22.60 10.62
CA LEU A 320 5.41 23.45 11.82
C LEU A 320 5.85 24.90 11.50
N PRO A 321 5.48 25.90 12.33
CA PRO A 321 6.04 27.23 12.25
C PRO A 321 7.58 27.23 12.32
N GLY A 322 8.24 27.82 11.31
CA GLY A 322 9.70 27.83 11.19
C GLY A 322 10.32 26.57 10.59
N GLY A 323 9.52 25.56 10.27
CA GLY A 323 9.92 24.43 9.43
C GLY A 323 9.52 24.61 7.96
N ASP A 324 9.63 23.52 7.21
CA ASP A 324 9.15 23.40 5.83
C ASP A 324 7.61 23.50 5.80
N ALA A 325 7.06 24.45 5.04
CA ALA A 325 5.64 24.76 5.08
C ALA A 325 4.83 23.96 4.05
N GLU A 326 5.48 23.30 3.10
CA GLU A 326 4.86 22.57 1.99
C GLU A 326 4.19 21.28 2.51
N PHE A 327 4.78 20.66 3.54
CA PHE A 327 4.23 19.49 4.22
C PHE A 327 2.90 19.81 4.91
N LYS A 328 1.82 19.11 4.51
CA LYS A 328 0.50 19.21 5.14
C LYS A 328 0.17 17.94 5.95
N PRO A 329 -0.51 18.06 7.11
CA PRO A 329 -0.95 16.91 7.89
C PRO A 329 -2.12 16.12 7.26
N TYR A 330 -2.04 14.79 7.32
CA TYR A 330 -3.08 13.86 6.88
C TYR A 330 -3.24 12.70 7.86
N ARG A 331 -4.48 12.30 8.12
CA ARG A 331 -4.83 11.10 8.89
C ARG A 331 -5.17 9.93 7.96
N PRO A 332 -4.55 8.75 8.12
CA PRO A 332 -5.01 7.52 7.48
C PRO A 332 -6.43 7.16 7.91
N VAL A 333 -7.35 6.96 6.95
CA VAL A 333 -8.78 6.74 7.26
C VAL A 333 -9.06 5.40 7.95
N LYS A 334 -8.13 4.45 7.82
CA LYS A 334 -8.11 3.14 8.49
C LYS A 334 -8.17 3.19 10.03
N PHE A 335 -7.85 4.34 10.64
CA PHE A 335 -7.87 4.50 12.10
C PHE A 335 -9.25 4.82 12.68
N GLY A 336 -10.22 5.22 11.85
CA GLY A 336 -11.60 5.49 12.28
C GLY A 336 -11.81 6.79 13.08
N ASP A 337 -10.75 7.57 13.32
CA ASP A 337 -10.76 8.84 14.06
C ASP A 337 -10.25 10.06 13.25
#